data_AF-A0A161SCN8-F1
#
_entry.id   AF-A0A161SCN8-F1
#
_cell.length_a   1.000
_cell.length_b   1.000
_cell.length_c   1.000
_cell.angle_alpha   90.00
_cell.angle_beta   90.00
_cell.angle_gamma   90.00
#
_symmetry.space_group_name_H-M   'P 1'
#
loop_
_entity.id
_entity.type
_entity.pdbx_description
1 polymer ?
#
loop_
_entity_poly.entity_id
_entity_poly.type
_entity_poly.pdbx_seq_one_letter_code
_entity_poly.pdbx_strand_id
1 'polypeptide(L)'
;MEATMRFFLSTLQSFGKMNEPQLKDVVLRSCKSIRKAKSKDEVISQGANIYRNRPVLVESLLEEAFQQNYIAVSEMTEHGRQLELTNEGLLALTIFWTDSFSDAFKNYEAELTRRLHDCGQIALPRIDIMKMYKSNSIEEVIERYTRPMSTHRLSKGYHEHVMREYGGITDIPEDDFVFHLFPKLFVPPDLIGKKVTLKVEGLPVPALSISIPYPNRRYYVAGMKKERSRSAYGCYPIIGPKEHFPSKAKVSLYWIIDDCIRIDHHLEIDFQFASSAGQFFSTEQYFSRPLPYKTFSLITTIDRLQLGRERHADIIVRDIYNHFEISESATLSNFPMELHRGQSGAHYSKWYDEQVKKGGGR
;
A
#
# COMPACT_ATOMS: atom_id res chain seq x y z
N MET A 1 29.44 -17.02 -2.53
CA MET A 1 29.16 -16.05 -3.60
C MET A 1 27.71 -16.13 -4.02
N GLU A 2 27.23 -17.32 -4.39
CA GLU A 2 25.83 -17.54 -4.81
C GLU A 2 24.76 -17.08 -3.79
N ALA A 3 24.85 -17.48 -2.51
CA ALA A 3 23.93 -17.01 -1.46
C ALA A 3 23.95 -15.49 -1.28
N THR A 4 25.14 -14.88 -1.40
CA THR A 4 25.35 -13.43 -1.28
C THR A 4 24.75 -12.66 -2.46
N MET A 5 24.92 -13.17 -3.68
CA MET A 5 24.28 -12.63 -4.88
C MET A 5 22.75 -12.71 -4.77
N ARG A 6 22.22 -13.83 -4.30
CA ARG A 6 20.78 -14.01 -4.09
C ARG A 6 20.22 -13.01 -3.06
N PHE A 7 20.94 -12.76 -1.97
CA PHE A 7 20.55 -11.74 -1.00
C PHE A 7 20.50 -10.34 -1.64
N PHE A 8 21.53 -10.02 -2.43
CA PHE A 8 21.61 -8.76 -3.17
C PHE A 8 20.42 -8.59 -4.14
N LEU A 9 20.16 -9.58 -5.01
CA LEU A 9 19.05 -9.56 -5.96
C LEU A 9 17.68 -9.51 -5.24
N SER A 10 17.52 -10.25 -4.14
CA SER A 10 16.29 -10.24 -3.30
C SER A 10 16.00 -8.85 -2.73
N THR A 11 17.04 -8.08 -2.42
CA THR A 11 16.90 -6.70 -1.97
C THR A 11 16.32 -5.86 -3.10
N LEU A 12 16.89 -5.91 -4.31
CA LEU A 12 16.38 -5.16 -5.45
C LEU A 12 14.93 -5.57 -5.82
N GLN A 13 14.61 -6.86 -5.80
CA GLN A 13 13.27 -7.39 -6.05
C GLN A 13 12.22 -6.73 -5.15
N SER A 14 12.54 -6.47 -3.88
CA SER A 14 11.61 -5.93 -2.90
C SER A 14 11.24 -4.46 -3.14
N PHE A 15 11.98 -3.74 -4.00
CA PHE A 15 11.74 -2.33 -4.31
C PHE A 15 11.43 -2.06 -5.80
N GLY A 16 11.51 -3.08 -6.65
CA GLY A 16 11.29 -3.01 -8.09
C GLY A 16 12.40 -2.28 -8.83
N LYS A 17 12.47 -0.96 -8.64
CA LYS A 17 13.53 -0.09 -9.19
C LYS A 17 14.21 0.72 -8.11
N MET A 18 15.54 0.79 -8.13
CA MET A 18 16.31 1.49 -7.11
C MET A 18 17.59 2.09 -7.70
N ASN A 19 17.98 3.28 -7.25
CA ASN A 19 19.28 3.83 -7.65
C ASN A 19 20.43 3.13 -6.89
N GLU A 20 21.60 3.09 -7.50
CA GLU A 20 22.77 2.39 -6.94
C GLU A 20 23.15 2.82 -5.51
N PRO A 21 23.21 4.13 -5.18
CA PRO A 21 23.52 4.56 -3.82
C PRO A 21 22.50 4.05 -2.79
N GLN A 22 21.20 4.11 -3.10
CA GLN A 22 20.16 3.58 -2.22
C GLN A 22 20.26 2.06 -2.10
N LEU A 23 20.51 1.34 -3.19
CA LEU A 23 20.65 -0.12 -3.16
C LEU A 23 21.79 -0.54 -2.25
N LYS A 24 22.95 0.13 -2.38
CA LYS A 24 24.10 -0.10 -1.52
C LYS A 24 23.77 0.13 -0.04
N ASP A 25 23.13 1.24 0.28
CA ASP A 25 22.77 1.57 1.66
C ASP A 25 21.76 0.59 2.26
N VAL A 26 20.75 0.19 1.49
CA VAL A 26 19.73 -0.78 1.91
C VAL A 26 20.36 -2.15 2.14
N VAL A 27 21.16 -2.66 1.20
CA VAL A 27 21.86 -3.94 1.33
C VAL A 27 22.72 -3.96 2.60
N LEU A 28 23.58 -2.95 2.78
CA LEU A 28 24.45 -2.87 3.95
C LEU A 28 23.68 -2.79 5.27
N ARG A 29 22.57 -2.04 5.30
CA ARG A 29 21.70 -1.92 6.48
C ARG A 29 21.02 -3.25 6.81
N SER A 30 20.48 -3.94 5.81
CA SER A 30 19.82 -5.23 5.98
C SER A 30 20.81 -6.29 6.47
N CYS A 31 22.01 -6.39 5.88
CA CYS A 31 23.04 -7.29 6.37
C CYS A 31 23.47 -6.96 7.80
N LYS A 32 23.62 -5.67 8.16
CA LYS A 32 23.94 -5.25 9.54
C LYS A 32 22.85 -5.69 10.52
N SER A 33 21.57 -5.62 10.14
CA SER A 33 20.46 -6.05 10.98
C SER A 33 20.48 -7.55 11.22
N ILE A 34 20.67 -8.35 10.16
CA ILE A 34 20.72 -9.82 10.25
C ILE A 34 21.88 -10.28 11.14
N ARG A 35 23.06 -9.67 10.99
CA ARG A 35 24.26 -10.02 11.77
C ARG A 35 24.11 -9.79 13.28
N LYS A 36 23.24 -8.87 13.73
CA LYS A 36 23.09 -8.58 15.16
C LYS A 36 22.47 -9.73 15.95
N ALA A 37 21.74 -10.62 15.30
CA ALA A 37 20.92 -11.64 15.95
C ALA A 37 21.34 -13.08 15.62
N LYS A 38 22.46 -13.27 14.89
CA LYS A 38 22.82 -14.57 14.30
C LYS A 38 24.29 -14.90 14.42
N SER A 39 24.58 -16.19 14.48
CA SER A 39 25.94 -16.73 14.43
C SER A 39 26.60 -16.47 13.06
N LYS A 40 27.92 -16.64 13.01
CA LYS A 40 28.70 -16.45 11.77
C LYS A 40 28.23 -17.39 10.65
N ASP A 41 27.93 -18.64 10.98
CA ASP A 41 27.53 -19.64 9.98
C ASP A 41 26.13 -19.34 9.42
N GLU A 42 25.21 -18.89 10.27
CA GLU A 42 23.89 -18.41 9.83
C GLU A 42 23.99 -17.15 8.96
N VAL A 43 24.90 -16.24 9.27
CA VAL A 43 25.14 -15.04 8.45
C VAL A 43 25.64 -15.42 7.06
N ILE A 44 26.54 -16.40 6.97
CA ILE A 44 27.09 -16.89 5.70
C ILE A 44 26.02 -17.64 4.91
N SER A 45 25.26 -18.54 5.55
CA SER A 45 24.23 -19.33 4.87
C SER A 45 23.12 -18.46 4.29
N GLN A 46 22.78 -17.35 4.95
CA GLN A 46 21.80 -16.37 4.47
C GLN A 46 22.36 -15.36 3.45
N GLY A 47 23.65 -15.43 3.11
CA GLY A 47 24.28 -14.48 2.18
C GLY A 47 24.44 -13.07 2.75
N ALA A 48 24.28 -12.87 4.06
CA ALA A 48 24.37 -11.55 4.73
C ALA A 48 25.82 -11.15 5.08
N ASN A 49 26.81 -11.81 4.46
CA ASN A 49 28.24 -11.57 4.62
C ASN A 49 28.76 -10.43 3.71
N ILE A 50 27.93 -9.42 3.47
CA ILE A 50 28.27 -8.21 2.70
C ILE A 50 28.68 -7.09 3.66
N TYR A 51 29.81 -6.44 3.36
CA TYR A 51 30.41 -5.43 4.21
C TYR A 51 30.78 -4.19 3.40
N ARG A 52 30.99 -3.08 4.11
CA ARG A 52 31.43 -1.84 3.47
C ARG A 52 32.86 -1.94 2.92
N ASN A 53 33.75 -2.64 3.65
CA ASN A 53 35.19 -2.59 3.34
C ASN A 53 35.85 -3.94 3.03
N ARG A 54 35.38 -5.11 3.53
CA ARG A 54 35.86 -6.49 3.19
C ARG A 54 34.91 -7.56 3.79
N PRO A 55 34.79 -8.80 3.26
CA PRO A 55 35.44 -9.34 2.05
C PRO A 55 34.58 -9.30 0.78
N VAL A 56 33.24 -9.23 0.89
CA VAL A 56 32.34 -9.06 -0.27
C VAL A 56 31.79 -7.63 -0.28
N LEU A 57 32.08 -6.91 -1.37
CA LEU A 57 31.65 -5.53 -1.61
C LEU A 57 30.38 -5.52 -2.45
N VAL A 58 29.55 -4.49 -2.27
CA VAL A 58 28.32 -4.33 -3.07
C VAL A 58 28.67 -4.06 -4.53
N GLU A 59 29.75 -3.33 -4.78
CA GLU A 59 30.25 -3.01 -6.12
C GLU A 59 30.60 -4.27 -6.91
N SER A 60 31.27 -5.23 -6.28
CA SER A 60 31.58 -6.50 -6.92
C SER A 60 30.33 -7.32 -7.28
N LEU A 61 29.31 -7.28 -6.41
CA LEU A 61 28.03 -7.93 -6.69
C LEU A 61 27.24 -7.21 -7.80
N LEU A 62 27.34 -5.89 -7.88
CA LEU A 62 26.75 -5.11 -8.98
C LEU A 62 27.36 -5.51 -10.32
N GLU A 63 28.69 -5.55 -10.40
CA GLU A 63 29.42 -5.94 -11.62
C GLU A 63 29.07 -7.36 -12.05
N GLU A 64 29.09 -8.32 -11.12
CA GLU A 64 28.73 -9.71 -11.40
C GLU A 64 27.26 -9.83 -11.83
N ALA A 65 26.34 -9.12 -11.19
CA ALA A 65 24.93 -9.12 -11.56
C ALA A 65 24.68 -8.55 -12.97
N PHE A 66 25.43 -7.53 -13.39
CA PHE A 66 25.40 -7.03 -14.77
C PHE A 66 25.95 -8.07 -15.75
N GLN A 67 27.10 -8.68 -15.44
CA GLN A 67 27.72 -9.69 -16.31
C GLN A 67 26.82 -10.92 -16.53
N GLN A 68 26.08 -11.33 -15.49
CA GLN A 68 25.13 -12.43 -15.55
C GLN A 68 23.75 -12.02 -16.10
N ASN A 69 23.60 -10.76 -16.53
CA ASN A 69 22.34 -10.19 -17.01
C ASN A 69 21.19 -10.33 -16.01
N TYR A 70 21.46 -10.26 -14.70
CA TYR A 70 20.43 -10.32 -13.66
C TYR A 70 19.80 -8.94 -13.37
N ILE A 71 20.52 -7.87 -13.67
CA ILE A 71 20.06 -6.49 -13.50
C ILE A 71 20.29 -5.69 -14.77
N ALA A 72 19.44 -4.70 -14.99
CA ALA A 72 19.55 -3.75 -16.08
C ALA A 72 19.40 -2.31 -15.58
N VAL A 73 19.91 -1.36 -16.36
CA VAL A 73 19.66 0.07 -16.15
C VAL A 73 18.35 0.41 -16.83
N SER A 74 17.34 0.73 -16.04
CA SER A 74 16.01 1.10 -16.53
C SER A 74 15.94 2.56 -16.98
N GLU A 75 16.63 3.46 -16.26
CA GLU A 75 16.72 4.89 -16.60
C GLU A 75 17.97 5.53 -15.98
N MET A 76 18.39 6.65 -16.56
CA MET A 76 19.37 7.57 -15.98
C MET A 76 18.64 8.69 -15.25
N THR A 77 18.92 8.87 -13.96
CA THR A 77 18.32 9.93 -13.12
C THR A 77 19.39 10.92 -12.66
N GLU A 78 18.96 12.07 -12.12
CA GLU A 78 19.84 13.01 -11.44
C GLU A 78 20.60 12.42 -10.23
N HIS A 79 20.12 11.28 -9.71
CA HIS A 79 20.72 10.54 -8.60
C HIS A 79 21.52 9.30 -9.05
N GLY A 80 21.76 9.16 -10.36
CA GLY A 80 22.53 8.07 -10.96
C GLY A 80 21.68 7.04 -11.71
N ARG A 81 22.28 5.88 -11.97
CA ARG A 81 21.64 4.75 -12.67
C ARG A 81 20.51 4.17 -11.80
N GLN A 82 19.31 4.09 -12.36
CA GLN A 82 18.20 3.36 -11.75
C GLN A 82 18.19 1.91 -12.25
N LEU A 83 18.34 0.98 -11.31
CA LEU A 83 18.47 -0.44 -11.58
C LEU A 83 17.14 -1.16 -11.39
N GLU A 84 16.90 -2.19 -12.19
CA GLU A 84 15.81 -3.14 -12.03
C GLU A 84 16.30 -4.57 -12.30
N LEU A 85 15.55 -5.57 -11.83
CA LEU A 85 15.81 -6.97 -12.17
C LEU A 85 15.34 -7.26 -13.59
N THR A 86 16.15 -8.02 -14.32
CA THR A 86 15.75 -8.63 -15.60
C THR A 86 14.87 -9.85 -15.37
N ASN A 87 14.32 -10.41 -16.44
CA ASN A 87 13.62 -11.70 -16.39
C ASN A 87 14.56 -12.83 -15.95
N GLU A 88 15.81 -12.80 -16.38
CA GLU A 88 16.84 -13.76 -15.99
C GLU A 88 17.16 -13.65 -14.49
N GLY A 89 17.28 -12.43 -13.95
CA GLY A 89 17.49 -12.20 -12.52
C GLY A 89 16.31 -12.67 -11.68
N LEU A 90 15.08 -12.42 -12.14
CA LEU A 90 13.87 -12.92 -11.49
C LEU A 90 13.82 -14.45 -11.52
N LEU A 91 14.12 -15.08 -12.66
CA LEU A 91 14.14 -16.54 -12.80
C LEU A 91 15.19 -17.17 -11.88
N ALA A 92 16.40 -16.62 -11.83
CA ALA A 92 17.47 -17.10 -10.95
C ALA A 92 17.04 -17.06 -9.46
N LEU A 93 16.37 -15.99 -9.03
CA LEU A 93 15.79 -15.89 -7.69
C LEU A 93 14.67 -16.92 -7.46
N THR A 94 13.75 -17.08 -8.42
CA THR A 94 12.65 -18.03 -8.30
C THR A 94 13.14 -19.47 -8.21
N ILE A 95 14.09 -19.87 -9.06
CA ILE A 95 14.71 -21.20 -9.00
C ILE A 95 15.34 -21.42 -7.62
N PHE A 96 16.06 -20.43 -7.10
CA PHE A 96 16.65 -20.54 -5.78
C PHE A 96 15.60 -20.73 -4.68
N TRP A 97 14.59 -19.84 -4.62
CA TRP A 97 13.59 -19.89 -3.57
C TRP A 97 12.74 -21.15 -3.60
N THR A 98 12.58 -21.78 -4.76
CA THR A 98 11.73 -22.97 -4.93
C THR A 98 12.48 -24.29 -4.97
N ASP A 99 13.82 -24.26 -4.81
CA ASP A 99 14.70 -25.41 -5.08
C ASP A 99 14.44 -26.01 -6.47
N SER A 100 14.51 -25.16 -7.49
CA SER A 100 14.21 -25.53 -8.89
C SER A 100 12.80 -26.09 -9.07
N PHE A 101 11.81 -25.45 -8.44
CA PHE A 101 10.41 -25.89 -8.46
C PHE A 101 10.23 -27.33 -7.99
N SER A 102 10.95 -27.71 -6.93
CA SER A 102 10.88 -29.04 -6.34
C SER A 102 9.45 -29.43 -5.93
N ASP A 103 9.18 -30.73 -5.88
CA ASP A 103 7.89 -31.22 -5.38
C ASP A 103 7.66 -30.87 -3.90
N ALA A 104 8.73 -30.73 -3.13
CA ALA A 104 8.67 -30.22 -1.75
C ALA A 104 8.11 -28.79 -1.71
N PHE A 105 8.57 -27.90 -2.60
CA PHE A 105 8.01 -26.55 -2.71
C PHE A 105 6.54 -26.58 -3.15
N LYS A 106 6.16 -27.38 -4.16
CA LYS A 106 4.77 -27.48 -4.62
C LYS A 106 3.84 -27.95 -3.51
N ASN A 107 4.25 -28.95 -2.74
CA ASN A 107 3.50 -29.46 -1.59
C ASN A 107 3.36 -28.40 -0.50
N TYR A 108 4.43 -27.64 -0.22
CA TYR A 108 4.40 -26.52 0.73
C TYR A 108 3.43 -25.42 0.27
N GLU A 109 3.51 -25.00 -0.99
CA GLU A 109 2.64 -23.97 -1.60
C GLU A 109 1.16 -24.38 -1.51
N ALA A 110 0.85 -25.62 -1.88
CA ALA A 110 -0.51 -26.15 -1.82
C ALA A 110 -1.06 -26.22 -0.38
N GLU A 111 -0.28 -26.79 0.55
CA GLU A 111 -0.72 -26.94 1.94
C GLU A 111 -0.86 -25.58 2.64
N LEU A 112 0.10 -24.67 2.45
CA LEU A 112 0.02 -23.33 3.03
C LEU A 112 -1.21 -22.56 2.52
N THR A 113 -1.45 -22.60 1.21
CA THR A 113 -2.61 -21.94 0.59
C THR A 113 -3.92 -22.50 1.15
N ARG A 114 -4.03 -23.81 1.23
CA ARG A 114 -5.20 -24.50 1.81
C ARG A 114 -5.42 -24.11 3.27
N ARG A 115 -4.36 -24.15 4.09
CA ARG A 115 -4.44 -23.80 5.53
C ARG A 115 -4.81 -22.35 5.78
N LEU A 116 -4.29 -21.41 4.98
CA LEU A 116 -4.69 -20.01 5.04
C LEU A 116 -6.17 -19.85 4.71
N HIS A 117 -6.63 -20.51 3.64
CA HIS A 117 -8.04 -20.52 3.25
C HIS A 117 -8.95 -21.06 4.36
N ASP A 118 -8.61 -22.20 4.95
CA ASP A 118 -9.38 -22.80 6.05
C ASP A 118 -9.49 -21.88 7.28
N CYS A 119 -8.51 -20.99 7.47
CA CYS A 119 -8.48 -19.98 8.53
C CYS A 119 -9.10 -18.63 8.10
N GLY A 120 -9.81 -18.58 6.97
CA GLY A 120 -10.44 -17.36 6.44
C GLY A 120 -9.44 -16.27 6.04
N GLN A 121 -8.20 -16.65 5.72
CA GLN A 121 -7.15 -15.70 5.33
C GLN A 121 -7.07 -15.56 3.81
N ILE A 122 -6.82 -14.34 3.34
CA ILE A 122 -6.48 -14.08 1.93
C ILE A 122 -5.15 -14.78 1.59
N ALA A 123 -5.10 -15.40 0.41
CA ALA A 123 -3.90 -16.01 -0.14
C ALA A 123 -2.72 -15.03 -0.19
N LEU A 124 -1.51 -15.53 0.01
CA LEU A 124 -0.29 -14.71 -0.07
C LEU A 124 0.17 -14.56 -1.52
N PRO A 125 0.86 -13.46 -1.86
CA PRO A 125 1.58 -13.37 -3.12
C PRO A 125 2.54 -14.55 -3.28
N ARG A 126 2.57 -15.15 -4.46
CA ARG A 126 3.40 -16.33 -4.75
C ARG A 126 4.88 -16.11 -4.40
N ILE A 127 5.38 -14.92 -4.69
CA ILE A 127 6.75 -14.52 -4.37
C ILE A 127 7.05 -14.56 -2.86
N ASP A 128 6.07 -14.28 -2.02
CA ASP A 128 6.21 -14.34 -0.56
C ASP A 128 6.16 -15.78 -0.08
N ILE A 129 5.33 -16.64 -0.68
CA ILE A 129 5.32 -18.09 -0.42
C ILE A 129 6.69 -18.70 -0.73
N MET A 130 7.27 -18.35 -1.88
CA MET A 130 8.60 -18.78 -2.29
C MET A 130 9.67 -18.41 -1.25
N LYS A 131 9.65 -17.16 -0.76
CA LYS A 131 10.58 -16.71 0.29
C LYS A 131 10.37 -17.44 1.63
N MET A 132 9.12 -17.68 2.01
CA MET A 132 8.76 -18.35 3.26
C MET A 132 9.15 -19.82 3.26
N TYR A 133 9.01 -20.53 2.14
CA TYR A 133 9.44 -21.93 2.01
C TYR A 133 10.90 -22.14 2.47
N LYS A 134 11.77 -21.16 2.24
CA LYS A 134 13.19 -21.22 2.66
C LYS A 134 13.45 -20.96 4.14
N SER A 135 12.51 -20.33 4.83
CA SER A 135 12.79 -19.70 6.13
C SER A 135 11.76 -20.00 7.21
N ASN A 136 10.63 -20.63 6.86
CA ASN A 136 9.53 -20.81 7.78
C ASN A 136 8.80 -22.14 7.57
N SER A 137 8.39 -22.77 8.68
CA SER A 137 7.42 -23.87 8.61
C SER A 137 6.02 -23.34 8.29
N ILE A 138 5.13 -24.22 7.83
CA ILE A 138 3.73 -23.83 7.56
C ILE A 138 3.06 -23.34 8.85
N GLU A 139 3.31 -23.99 9.98
CA GLU A 139 2.76 -23.63 11.28
C GLU A 139 3.16 -22.21 11.71
N GLU A 140 4.45 -21.86 11.57
CA GLU A 140 4.95 -20.52 11.87
C GLU A 140 4.28 -19.45 11.00
N VAL A 141 4.06 -19.75 9.71
CA VAL A 141 3.40 -18.83 8.79
C VAL A 141 1.93 -18.67 9.17
N ILE A 142 1.22 -19.76 9.42
CA ILE A 142 -0.20 -19.74 9.83
C ILE A 142 -0.38 -18.96 11.14
N GLU A 143 0.44 -19.22 12.16
CA GLU A 143 0.40 -18.47 13.42
C GLU A 143 0.59 -16.97 13.18
N ARG A 144 1.60 -16.60 12.39
CA ARG A 144 1.91 -15.20 12.08
C ARG A 144 0.72 -14.46 11.46
N TYR A 145 -0.02 -15.11 10.57
CA TYR A 145 -1.11 -14.48 9.81
C TYR A 145 -2.48 -14.56 10.49
N THR A 146 -2.69 -15.50 11.40
CA THR A 146 -3.94 -15.65 12.16
C THR A 146 -3.90 -14.97 13.53
N ARG A 147 -2.70 -14.66 14.05
CA ARG A 147 -2.54 -13.99 15.34
C ARG A 147 -3.17 -12.60 15.35
N PRO A 148 -4.05 -12.28 16.31
CA PRO A 148 -4.59 -10.94 16.47
C PRO A 148 -3.49 -9.92 16.75
N MET A 149 -3.41 -8.88 15.92
CA MET A 149 -2.50 -7.75 16.15
C MET A 149 -3.26 -6.55 16.70
N SER A 150 -2.62 -5.77 17.58
CA SER A 150 -3.21 -4.53 18.11
C SER A 150 -3.56 -3.54 16.99
N THR A 151 -2.73 -3.47 15.94
CA THR A 151 -2.96 -2.63 14.76
C THR A 151 -4.21 -3.04 13.98
N HIS A 152 -4.50 -4.33 13.87
CA HIS A 152 -5.71 -4.86 13.24
C HIS A 152 -6.97 -4.41 14.00
N ARG A 153 -6.96 -4.59 15.33
CA ARG A 153 -8.04 -4.14 16.21
C ARG A 153 -8.26 -2.63 16.12
N LEU A 154 -7.18 -1.84 16.09
CA LEU A 154 -7.27 -0.38 15.97
C LEU A 154 -7.82 0.06 14.61
N SER A 155 -7.42 -0.60 13.53
CA SER A 155 -7.91 -0.26 12.19
C SER A 155 -9.40 -0.56 12.05
N LYS A 156 -9.83 -1.77 12.40
CA LYS A 156 -11.26 -2.14 12.40
C LYS A 156 -12.06 -1.22 13.32
N GLY A 157 -11.60 -0.99 14.55
CA GLY A 157 -12.27 -0.11 15.50
C GLY A 157 -12.38 1.35 15.05
N TYR A 158 -11.40 1.86 14.29
CA TYR A 158 -11.52 3.19 13.68
C TYR A 158 -12.66 3.23 12.66
N HIS A 159 -12.70 2.28 11.73
CA HIS A 159 -13.72 2.25 10.69
C HIS A 159 -15.13 2.10 11.28
N GLU A 160 -15.31 1.14 12.19
CA GLU A 160 -16.57 0.93 12.92
C GLU A 160 -17.00 2.20 13.68
N HIS A 161 -16.07 2.86 14.37
CA HIS A 161 -16.37 4.11 15.06
C HIS A 161 -16.81 5.20 14.10
N VAL A 162 -16.12 5.39 12.98
CA VAL A 162 -16.48 6.44 12.02
C VAL A 162 -17.84 6.16 11.39
N MET A 163 -18.11 4.92 10.96
CA MET A 163 -19.41 4.55 10.39
C MET A 163 -20.54 4.78 11.39
N ARG A 164 -20.35 4.42 12.67
CA ARG A 164 -21.35 4.65 13.71
C ARG A 164 -21.56 6.12 14.03
N GLU A 165 -20.49 6.83 14.38
CA GLU A 165 -20.62 8.18 14.93
C GLU A 165 -20.93 9.23 13.86
N TYR A 166 -20.40 9.06 12.64
CA TYR A 166 -20.50 10.03 11.54
C TYR A 166 -21.46 9.56 10.45
N GLY A 167 -21.57 8.26 10.22
CA GLY A 167 -22.48 7.67 9.22
C GLY A 167 -23.84 7.23 9.79
N GLY A 168 -23.97 7.09 11.12
CA GLY A 168 -25.18 6.58 11.76
C GLY A 168 -25.39 5.06 11.62
N ILE A 169 -24.34 4.30 11.30
CA ILE A 169 -24.41 2.87 10.98
C ILE A 169 -23.89 2.07 12.16
N THR A 170 -24.78 1.33 12.84
CA THR A 170 -24.42 0.63 14.08
C THR A 170 -23.80 -0.73 13.84
N ASP A 171 -24.25 -1.47 12.82
CA ASP A 171 -23.77 -2.80 12.47
C ASP A 171 -23.76 -3.00 10.95
N ILE A 172 -22.83 -3.83 10.45
CA ILE A 172 -22.75 -4.25 9.04
C ILE A 172 -23.07 -5.74 9.00
N PRO A 173 -24.15 -6.17 8.32
CA PRO A 173 -24.45 -7.58 8.11
C PRO A 173 -23.27 -8.37 7.51
N GLU A 174 -23.16 -9.66 7.80
CA GLU A 174 -22.07 -10.52 7.30
C GLU A 174 -22.06 -10.67 5.76
N ASP A 175 -23.18 -10.42 5.10
CA ASP A 175 -23.30 -10.47 3.64
C ASP A 175 -23.12 -9.10 2.97
N ASP A 176 -23.04 -8.03 3.76
CA ASP A 176 -22.90 -6.66 3.25
C ASP A 176 -21.44 -6.29 3.01
N PHE A 177 -21.21 -5.54 1.94
CA PHE A 177 -19.93 -4.96 1.58
C PHE A 177 -19.91 -3.47 1.90
N VAL A 178 -18.72 -2.94 2.14
CA VAL A 178 -18.49 -1.54 2.49
C VAL A 178 -17.51 -0.93 1.52
N PHE A 179 -17.89 0.17 0.88
CA PHE A 179 -16.96 0.99 0.11
C PHE A 179 -16.51 2.19 0.93
N HIS A 180 -15.20 2.33 1.10
CA HIS A 180 -14.55 3.49 1.72
C HIS A 180 -13.88 4.37 0.65
N LEU A 181 -14.46 5.54 0.42
CA LEU A 181 -13.90 6.56 -0.46
C LEU A 181 -13.00 7.50 0.36
N PHE A 182 -11.74 7.62 -0.03
CA PHE A 182 -10.72 8.41 0.66
C PHE A 182 -10.02 9.40 -0.29
N PRO A 183 -10.65 10.56 -0.60
CA PRO A 183 -10.07 11.53 -1.52
C PRO A 183 -8.93 12.33 -0.86
N LYS A 184 -7.80 12.43 -1.56
CA LYS A 184 -6.68 13.30 -1.18
C LYS A 184 -6.34 14.27 -2.31
N LEU A 185 -5.96 15.48 -1.94
CA LEU A 185 -5.41 16.48 -2.85
C LEU A 185 -4.01 16.88 -2.40
N PHE A 186 -2.99 16.53 -3.18
CA PHE A 186 -1.63 17.04 -3.01
C PHE A 186 -1.49 18.33 -3.81
N VAL A 187 -0.89 19.33 -3.18
CA VAL A 187 -0.70 20.64 -3.79
C VAL A 187 0.77 21.05 -3.75
N PRO A 188 1.22 21.88 -4.70
CA PRO A 188 2.51 22.55 -4.64
C PRO A 188 2.71 23.36 -3.34
N PRO A 189 3.96 23.59 -2.89
CA PRO A 189 4.27 24.27 -1.63
C PRO A 189 3.63 25.65 -1.46
N ASP A 190 3.48 26.40 -2.54
CA ASP A 190 2.90 27.74 -2.62
C ASP A 190 1.38 27.75 -2.42
N LEU A 191 0.71 26.61 -2.63
CA LEU A 191 -0.73 26.44 -2.43
C LEU A 191 -1.09 25.83 -1.07
N ILE A 192 -0.12 25.58 -0.20
CA ILE A 192 -0.36 25.04 1.14
C ILE A 192 -1.06 26.09 2.01
N GLY A 193 -2.12 25.67 2.72
CA GLY A 193 -2.89 26.52 3.63
C GLY A 193 -3.98 27.34 2.93
N LYS A 194 -4.06 27.27 1.60
CA LYS A 194 -5.15 27.86 0.82
C LYS A 194 -6.48 27.19 1.13
N LYS A 195 -7.58 27.91 0.89
CA LYS A 195 -8.94 27.40 1.06
C LYS A 195 -9.20 26.35 -0.02
N VAL A 196 -9.64 25.17 0.38
CA VAL A 196 -9.92 24.06 -0.54
C VAL A 196 -11.34 23.57 -0.33
N THR A 197 -12.06 23.34 -1.43
CA THR A 197 -13.36 22.65 -1.43
C THR A 197 -13.30 21.43 -2.34
N LEU A 198 -14.19 20.46 -2.08
CA LEU A 198 -14.38 19.26 -2.88
C LEU A 198 -15.87 19.05 -3.12
N LYS A 199 -16.26 18.86 -4.37
CA LYS A 199 -17.54 18.26 -4.77
C LYS A 199 -17.28 16.87 -5.33
N VAL A 200 -18.06 15.88 -4.93
CA VAL A 200 -18.02 14.53 -5.50
C VAL A 200 -19.31 14.25 -6.24
N GLU A 201 -19.21 13.73 -7.45
CA GLU A 201 -20.34 13.27 -8.26
C GLU A 201 -20.19 11.79 -8.63
N GLY A 202 -21.32 11.14 -8.94
CA GLY A 202 -21.38 9.73 -9.33
C GLY A 202 -21.56 8.74 -8.16
N LEU A 203 -21.48 9.21 -6.91
CA LEU A 203 -21.73 8.42 -5.71
C LEU A 203 -22.53 9.22 -4.68
N PRO A 204 -23.37 8.56 -3.85
CA PRO A 204 -24.11 9.22 -2.79
C PRO A 204 -23.19 9.50 -1.60
N VAL A 205 -22.37 10.55 -1.70
CA VAL A 205 -21.50 10.98 -0.60
C VAL A 205 -22.22 11.93 0.35
N PRO A 206 -21.93 11.89 1.67
CA PRO A 206 -22.38 12.93 2.59
C PRO A 206 -21.61 14.23 2.35
N ALA A 207 -22.03 15.32 3.01
CA ALA A 207 -21.25 16.55 3.03
C ALA A 207 -19.85 16.28 3.61
N LEU A 208 -18.81 16.61 2.84
CA LEU A 208 -17.42 16.39 3.24
C LEU A 208 -16.80 17.68 3.77
N SER A 209 -15.95 17.52 4.79
CA SER A 209 -15.08 18.55 5.32
C SER A 209 -13.66 18.33 4.84
N ILE A 210 -12.95 19.43 4.56
CA ILE A 210 -11.55 19.38 4.18
C ILE A 210 -10.68 19.63 5.41
N SER A 211 -9.66 18.79 5.56
CA SER A 211 -8.70 18.87 6.67
C SER A 211 -7.27 18.68 6.17
N ILE A 212 -6.31 19.23 6.91
CA ILE A 212 -4.87 19.04 6.66
C ILE A 212 -4.35 18.08 7.74
N PRO A 213 -3.94 16.84 7.39
CA PRO A 213 -3.50 15.85 8.37
C PRO A 213 -2.07 16.16 8.85
N TYR A 214 -1.97 16.72 10.05
CA TYR A 214 -0.72 17.02 10.77
C TYR A 214 0.21 18.05 10.07
N PRO A 215 0.95 18.87 10.85
CA PRO A 215 1.52 20.13 10.34
C PRO A 215 2.61 20.05 9.24
N ASN A 216 3.04 18.85 8.83
CA ASN A 216 4.16 18.67 7.88
C ASN A 216 3.77 17.96 6.57
N ARG A 217 2.48 17.72 6.33
CA ARG A 217 2.02 16.99 5.14
C ARG A 217 1.43 17.95 4.10
N ARG A 218 1.95 17.92 2.86
CA ARG A 218 1.58 18.82 1.75
C ARG A 218 0.29 18.42 1.02
N TYR A 219 -0.71 17.94 1.75
CA TYR A 219 -1.95 17.51 1.13
C TYR A 219 -3.16 17.72 2.04
N TYR A 220 -4.31 17.84 1.39
CA TYR A 220 -5.62 17.93 1.98
C TYR A 220 -6.31 16.58 1.91
N VAL A 221 -7.13 16.29 2.91
CA VAL A 221 -7.95 15.08 2.99
C VAL A 221 -9.40 15.48 3.20
N ALA A 222 -10.26 14.92 2.36
CA ALA A 222 -11.69 15.05 2.52
C ALA A 222 -12.21 13.94 3.44
N GLY A 223 -13.18 14.27 4.29
CA GLY A 223 -13.90 13.27 5.06
C GLY A 223 -15.01 13.86 5.93
N MET A 224 -15.64 13.01 6.71
CA MET A 224 -16.86 13.37 7.45
C MET A 224 -16.56 14.20 8.69
N LYS A 225 -17.45 15.14 9.03
CA LYS A 225 -17.36 15.93 10.27
C LYS A 225 -18.73 16.03 10.92
N LYS A 226 -18.77 15.87 12.24
CA LYS A 226 -19.98 16.01 13.05
C LYS A 226 -19.83 17.20 13.99
N GLU A 227 -20.65 18.23 13.79
CA GLU A 227 -20.67 19.42 14.64
C GLU A 227 -19.25 20.01 14.88
N ARG A 228 -18.81 20.07 16.14
CA ARG A 228 -17.51 20.59 16.59
C ARG A 228 -16.44 19.49 16.73
N SER A 229 -16.72 18.25 16.30
CA SER A 229 -15.74 17.17 16.30
C SER A 229 -14.64 17.42 15.27
N ARG A 230 -13.53 16.69 15.40
CA ARG A 230 -12.55 16.66 14.30
C ARG A 230 -13.11 15.88 13.13
N SER A 231 -12.69 16.25 11.93
CA SER A 231 -12.97 15.48 10.73
C SER A 231 -12.39 14.08 10.85
N ALA A 232 -13.24 13.08 10.61
CA ALA A 232 -12.79 11.76 10.20
C ALA A 232 -12.35 11.84 8.73
N TYR A 233 -11.42 10.99 8.33
CA TYR A 233 -10.90 10.99 6.96
C TYR A 233 -11.63 9.94 6.13
N GLY A 234 -12.01 10.30 4.90
CA GLY A 234 -12.85 9.49 4.03
C GLY A 234 -14.33 9.49 4.40
N CYS A 235 -15.11 8.74 3.62
CA CYS A 235 -16.53 8.47 3.83
C CYS A 235 -16.92 7.10 3.28
N TYR A 236 -18.15 6.67 3.53
CA TYR A 236 -18.65 5.34 3.15
C TYR A 236 -19.89 5.46 2.25
N PRO A 237 -19.72 5.71 0.95
CA PRO A 237 -20.86 5.98 0.06
C PRO A 237 -21.70 4.76 -0.29
N ILE A 238 -21.18 3.53 -0.13
CA ILE A 238 -21.94 2.30 -0.42
C ILE A 238 -21.73 1.34 0.73
N ILE A 239 -22.83 0.96 1.38
CA ILE A 239 -22.89 -0.11 2.37
C ILE A 239 -24.14 -0.93 2.03
N GLY A 240 -23.97 -2.21 1.80
CA GLY A 240 -25.06 -3.10 1.41
C GLY A 240 -24.58 -4.36 0.70
N PRO A 241 -25.51 -5.23 0.28
CA PRO A 241 -25.17 -6.49 -0.37
C PRO A 241 -24.49 -6.25 -1.72
N LYS A 242 -23.88 -7.30 -2.28
CA LYS A 242 -23.09 -7.24 -3.51
C LYS A 242 -23.82 -6.54 -4.67
N GLU A 243 -25.14 -6.70 -4.75
CA GLU A 243 -26.01 -6.15 -5.80
C GLU A 243 -26.13 -4.63 -5.75
N HIS A 244 -25.82 -4.00 -4.61
CA HIS A 244 -25.78 -2.54 -4.48
C HIS A 244 -24.51 -1.92 -5.08
N PHE A 245 -23.49 -2.73 -5.35
CA PHE A 245 -22.25 -2.27 -5.97
C PHE A 245 -22.38 -2.35 -7.49
N PRO A 246 -22.16 -1.25 -8.21
CA PRO A 246 -22.08 -1.32 -9.67
C PRO A 246 -20.85 -2.12 -10.07
N SER A 247 -20.91 -2.83 -11.20
CA SER A 247 -19.71 -3.47 -11.76
C SER A 247 -18.61 -2.45 -12.05
N LYS A 248 -19.00 -1.27 -12.55
CA LYS A 248 -18.14 -0.09 -12.69
C LYS A 248 -18.80 1.15 -12.10
N ALA A 249 -18.11 1.86 -11.22
CA ALA A 249 -18.51 3.19 -10.77
C ALA A 249 -17.70 4.28 -11.48
N LYS A 250 -18.37 5.33 -11.93
CA LYS A 250 -17.71 6.55 -12.41
C LYS A 250 -17.85 7.63 -11.34
N VAL A 251 -16.73 8.10 -10.82
CA VAL A 251 -16.67 9.07 -9.74
C VAL A 251 -15.93 10.29 -10.25
N SER A 252 -16.49 11.49 -10.06
CA SER A 252 -15.79 12.74 -10.39
C SER A 252 -15.54 13.54 -9.13
N LEU A 253 -14.29 13.94 -8.93
CA LEU A 253 -13.82 14.76 -7.81
C LEU A 253 -13.49 16.15 -8.35
N TYR A 254 -14.27 17.15 -7.99
CA TYR A 254 -14.04 18.54 -8.38
C TYR A 254 -13.42 19.29 -7.21
N TRP A 255 -12.12 19.50 -7.28
CA TRP A 255 -11.38 20.29 -6.31
C TRP A 255 -11.31 21.74 -6.75
N ILE A 256 -11.50 22.66 -5.80
CA ILE A 256 -11.32 24.09 -6.03
C ILE A 256 -10.39 24.64 -4.95
N ILE A 257 -9.32 25.32 -5.36
CA ILE A 257 -8.32 25.97 -4.49
C ILE A 257 -8.45 27.49 -4.64
N ASP A 258 -8.68 28.19 -3.52
CA ASP A 258 -8.83 29.65 -3.42
C ASP A 258 -9.81 30.26 -4.44
N ASP A 259 -10.82 29.48 -4.85
CA ASP A 259 -11.82 29.87 -5.85
C ASP A 259 -11.25 30.20 -7.24
N CYS A 260 -9.97 29.87 -7.51
CA CYS A 260 -9.24 30.21 -8.73
C CYS A 260 -8.74 28.98 -9.52
N ILE A 261 -8.29 27.94 -8.82
CA ILE A 261 -7.74 26.73 -9.45
C ILE A 261 -8.75 25.61 -9.32
N ARG A 262 -9.16 25.05 -10.46
CA ARG A 262 -10.08 23.93 -10.59
C ARG A 262 -9.33 22.69 -11.03
N ILE A 263 -9.56 21.57 -10.34
CA ILE A 263 -9.03 20.26 -10.73
C ILE A 263 -10.18 19.26 -10.78
N ASP A 264 -10.44 18.73 -11.96
CA ASP A 264 -11.47 17.74 -12.22
C ASP A 264 -10.80 16.37 -12.36
N HIS A 265 -11.02 15.49 -11.40
CA HIS A 265 -10.46 14.14 -11.41
C HIS A 265 -11.58 13.11 -11.62
N HIS A 266 -11.60 12.55 -12.82
CA HIS A 266 -12.51 11.49 -13.25
C HIS A 266 -11.88 10.12 -13.00
N LEU A 267 -12.52 9.34 -12.12
CA LEU A 267 -12.08 8.01 -11.72
C LEU A 267 -13.11 6.96 -12.16
N GLU A 268 -12.69 5.99 -12.96
CA GLU A 268 -13.46 4.76 -13.21
C GLU A 268 -13.00 3.65 -12.27
N ILE A 269 -13.91 3.12 -11.45
CA ILE A 269 -13.65 2.08 -10.45
C ILE A 269 -14.27 0.78 -10.91
N ASP A 270 -13.47 -0.28 -11.03
CA ASP A 270 -13.90 -1.67 -11.24
C ASP A 270 -13.87 -2.43 -9.90
N PHE A 271 -15.03 -2.90 -9.42
CA PHE A 271 -15.13 -3.63 -8.16
C PHE A 271 -14.98 -5.15 -8.38
N GLN A 272 -13.91 -5.73 -7.82
CA GLN A 272 -13.61 -7.15 -7.92
C GLN A 272 -13.89 -7.88 -6.61
N PHE A 273 -14.95 -8.69 -6.63
CA PHE A 273 -15.36 -9.52 -5.51
C PHE A 273 -14.58 -10.84 -5.50
N ALA A 274 -13.73 -11.03 -4.51
CA ALA A 274 -13.04 -12.29 -4.23
C ALA A 274 -13.80 -13.10 -3.17
N SER A 275 -14.00 -14.38 -3.44
CA SER A 275 -14.82 -15.32 -2.65
C SER A 275 -14.30 -15.60 -1.24
N SER A 276 -13.01 -15.37 -0.98
CA SER A 276 -12.36 -15.58 0.33
C SER A 276 -11.85 -14.27 0.94
N ALA A 277 -12.38 -13.13 0.49
CA ALA A 277 -11.93 -11.83 0.93
C ALA A 277 -13.01 -11.13 1.77
N GLY A 278 -12.60 -10.41 2.82
CA GLY A 278 -13.51 -9.68 3.70
C GLY A 278 -14.33 -8.62 2.97
N GLN A 279 -15.15 -7.88 3.71
CA GLN A 279 -16.22 -7.06 3.12
C GLN A 279 -15.82 -5.66 2.62
N PHE A 280 -14.55 -5.27 2.77
CA PHE A 280 -14.14 -3.87 2.67
C PHE A 280 -13.47 -3.56 1.32
N PHE A 281 -13.97 -2.55 0.61
CA PHE A 281 -13.29 -1.90 -0.51
C PHE A 281 -12.80 -0.52 -0.07
N SER A 282 -11.65 -0.08 -0.58
CA SER A 282 -11.11 1.24 -0.24
C SER A 282 -10.41 1.86 -1.44
N THR A 283 -10.56 3.17 -1.66
CA THR A 283 -9.66 3.89 -2.59
C THR A 283 -8.27 4.16 -1.99
N GLU A 284 -7.95 3.48 -0.90
CA GLU A 284 -6.67 3.44 -0.21
C GLU A 284 -6.32 1.97 0.07
N GLN A 285 -5.93 1.21 -0.95
CA GLN A 285 -5.50 -0.18 -0.85
C GLN A 285 -4.04 -0.29 -0.41
N TYR A 286 -3.76 0.19 0.80
CA TYR A 286 -2.55 -0.15 1.55
C TYR A 286 -2.89 -1.10 2.67
N PHE A 287 -2.07 -2.12 2.81
CA PHE A 287 -2.35 -3.24 3.70
C PHE A 287 -1.30 -3.34 4.81
N SER A 288 -1.70 -3.89 5.96
CA SER A 288 -0.79 -4.21 7.07
C SER A 288 0.20 -5.32 6.73
N ARG A 289 -0.08 -6.10 5.66
CA ARG A 289 0.72 -7.22 5.16
C ARG A 289 0.64 -7.29 3.63
N PRO A 290 1.57 -7.98 2.94
CA PRO A 290 1.46 -8.21 1.51
C PRO A 290 0.18 -8.97 1.14
N LEU A 291 -0.49 -8.53 0.07
CA LEU A 291 -1.67 -9.17 -0.51
C LEU A 291 -1.47 -9.28 -2.03
N PRO A 292 -2.12 -10.23 -2.72
CA PRO A 292 -1.99 -10.44 -4.15
C PRO A 292 -2.73 -9.39 -5.00
N TYR A 293 -3.32 -8.38 -4.35
CA TYR A 293 -4.08 -7.31 -4.99
C TYR A 293 -3.16 -6.16 -5.40
N LYS A 294 -3.55 -5.46 -6.47
CA LYS A 294 -2.88 -4.23 -6.86
C LYS A 294 -3.08 -3.17 -5.77
N THR A 295 -2.01 -2.49 -5.39
CA THR A 295 -2.12 -1.36 -4.46
C THR A 295 -2.68 -0.15 -5.19
N PHE A 296 -3.48 0.66 -4.49
CA PHE A 296 -4.08 1.86 -5.07
C PHE A 296 -4.24 2.94 -4.00
N SER A 297 -4.02 4.19 -4.37
CA SER A 297 -4.28 5.35 -3.52
C SER A 297 -4.84 6.47 -4.35
N LEU A 298 -6.06 6.88 -4.05
CA LEU A 298 -6.71 8.00 -4.71
C LEU A 298 -6.05 9.32 -4.29
N ILE A 299 -5.12 9.76 -5.13
CA ILE A 299 -4.40 11.02 -4.97
C ILE A 299 -4.67 11.88 -6.20
N THR A 300 -5.27 13.04 -5.96
CA THR A 300 -5.38 14.13 -6.93
C THR A 300 -4.16 15.03 -6.77
N THR A 301 -3.47 15.35 -7.86
CA THR A 301 -2.30 16.22 -7.86
C THR A 301 -2.13 16.84 -9.24
N ILE A 302 -1.71 18.11 -9.28
CA ILE A 302 -1.27 18.76 -10.53
C ILE A 302 0.21 18.45 -10.82
N ASP A 303 0.97 17.96 -9.83
CA ASP A 303 2.35 17.52 -9.98
C ASP A 303 2.42 16.05 -10.39
N ARG A 304 2.91 15.79 -11.62
CA ARG A 304 3.14 14.42 -12.12
C ARG A 304 4.14 13.61 -11.29
N LEU A 305 5.09 14.28 -10.63
CA LEU A 305 6.15 13.65 -9.82
C LEU A 305 5.62 12.91 -8.59
N GLN A 306 4.37 13.13 -8.18
CA GLN A 306 3.80 12.54 -6.96
C GLN A 306 2.90 11.31 -7.22
N LEU A 307 2.69 10.92 -8.47
CA LEU A 307 1.93 9.72 -8.81
C LEU A 307 2.84 8.49 -8.64
N GLY A 308 2.38 7.48 -7.88
CA GLY A 308 3.12 6.23 -7.68
C GLY A 308 3.34 5.46 -8.98
N ARG A 309 4.37 4.60 -9.01
CA ARG A 309 4.87 3.87 -10.20
C ARG A 309 3.85 3.00 -10.95
N GLU A 310 2.72 2.66 -10.31
CA GLU A 310 1.66 1.81 -10.88
C GLU A 310 0.40 2.59 -11.31
N ARG A 311 0.40 3.92 -11.16
CA ARG A 311 -0.75 4.76 -11.53
C ARG A 311 -0.61 5.26 -12.95
N HIS A 312 -1.64 5.01 -13.75
CA HIS A 312 -1.79 5.58 -15.08
C HIS A 312 -2.87 6.66 -15.01
N ALA A 313 -2.44 7.91 -14.90
CA ALA A 313 -3.35 9.06 -14.90
C ALA A 313 -3.01 9.99 -16.07
N ASP A 314 -4.00 10.25 -16.90
CA ASP A 314 -3.89 11.21 -18.01
C ASP A 314 -4.23 12.60 -17.49
N ILE A 315 -3.24 13.51 -17.51
CA ILE A 315 -3.41 14.90 -17.07
C ILE A 315 -3.45 15.83 -18.27
N ILE A 316 -4.57 16.52 -18.45
CA ILE A 316 -4.83 17.51 -19.49
C ILE A 316 -4.98 18.89 -18.83
N VAL A 317 -4.28 19.90 -19.36
CA VAL A 317 -4.45 21.30 -18.96
C VAL A 317 -5.38 21.96 -19.98
N ARG A 318 -6.54 22.47 -19.55
CA ARG A 318 -7.56 23.01 -20.46
C ARG A 318 -7.44 24.52 -20.65
N ASP A 319 -7.45 25.26 -19.55
CA ASP A 319 -7.44 26.72 -19.55
C ASP A 319 -6.23 27.25 -18.77
N ILE A 320 -5.43 28.10 -19.43
CA ILE A 320 -4.43 29.04 -18.85
C ILE A 320 -4.06 28.79 -17.37
N TYR A 321 -3.46 27.61 -17.09
CA TYR A 321 -2.95 27.14 -15.79
C TYR A 321 -3.92 27.08 -14.60
N ASN A 322 -5.23 27.25 -14.80
CA ASN A 322 -6.21 27.27 -13.71
C ASN A 322 -7.23 26.14 -13.77
N HIS A 323 -7.32 25.39 -14.87
CA HIS A 323 -8.19 24.20 -14.96
C HIS A 323 -7.40 22.97 -15.42
N PHE A 324 -7.39 21.97 -14.55
CA PHE A 324 -6.72 20.70 -14.75
C PHE A 324 -7.75 19.57 -14.80
N GLU A 325 -7.63 18.68 -15.78
CA GLU A 325 -8.42 17.46 -15.88
C GLU A 325 -7.51 16.25 -15.71
N ILE A 326 -7.93 15.31 -14.88
CA ILE A 326 -7.23 14.06 -14.59
C ILE A 326 -8.20 12.92 -14.86
N SER A 327 -7.81 11.96 -15.69
CA SER A 327 -8.56 10.72 -15.91
C SER A 327 -7.75 9.52 -15.42
N GLU A 328 -8.36 8.65 -14.60
CA GLU A 328 -7.73 7.45 -14.08
C GLU A 328 -8.74 6.30 -13.99
N SER A 329 -8.25 5.06 -14.10
CA SER A 329 -9.02 3.86 -13.79
C SER A 329 -8.34 3.07 -12.66
N ALA A 330 -9.16 2.51 -11.76
CA ALA A 330 -8.70 1.69 -10.65
C ALA A 330 -9.51 0.40 -10.53
N THR A 331 -8.82 -0.69 -10.20
CA THR A 331 -9.46 -1.95 -9.81
C THR A 331 -9.38 -2.07 -8.30
N LEU A 332 -10.54 -2.20 -7.64
CA LEU A 332 -10.63 -2.38 -6.20
C LEU A 332 -11.06 -3.81 -5.87
N SER A 333 -10.23 -4.53 -5.12
CA SER A 333 -10.59 -5.85 -4.57
C SER A 333 -11.10 -5.68 -3.15
N ASN A 334 -12.07 -6.50 -2.73
CA ASN A 334 -12.51 -6.51 -1.34
C ASN A 334 -11.47 -7.20 -0.44
N PHE A 335 -11.42 -6.82 0.83
CA PHE A 335 -10.50 -7.36 1.84
C PHE A 335 -11.05 -7.17 3.27
N PRO A 336 -10.52 -7.87 4.29
CA PRO A 336 -10.87 -7.63 5.69
C PRO A 336 -10.46 -6.23 6.14
N MET A 337 -11.40 -5.50 6.74
CA MET A 337 -11.24 -4.11 7.18
C MET A 337 -10.04 -3.90 8.10
N GLU A 338 -9.73 -4.88 8.95
CA GLU A 338 -8.59 -4.84 9.86
C GLU A 338 -7.23 -4.84 9.18
N LEU A 339 -7.14 -5.29 7.92
CA LEU A 339 -5.92 -5.23 7.13
C LEU A 339 -5.69 -3.86 6.51
N HIS A 340 -6.70 -2.98 6.50
CA HIS A 340 -6.56 -1.63 5.96
C HIS A 340 -5.54 -0.83 6.74
N ARG A 341 -4.56 -0.25 6.05
CA ARG A 341 -3.54 0.63 6.64
C ARG A 341 -3.87 2.09 6.36
N GLY A 342 -4.99 2.57 6.90
CA GLY A 342 -5.38 3.97 6.84
C GLY A 342 -4.62 4.87 7.82
N GLN A 343 -4.44 6.15 7.46
CA GLN A 343 -3.68 7.13 8.27
C GLN A 343 -4.25 7.33 9.68
N SER A 344 -5.56 7.22 9.83
CA SER A 344 -6.22 7.41 11.13
C SER A 344 -6.21 6.16 12.00
N GLY A 345 -6.18 4.95 11.42
CA GLY A 345 -6.18 3.70 12.18
C GLY A 345 -4.95 3.58 13.10
N ALA A 346 -3.77 3.97 12.61
CA ALA A 346 -2.53 3.98 13.40
C ALA A 346 -2.52 5.01 14.55
N HIS A 347 -3.36 6.04 14.46
CA HIS A 347 -3.46 7.11 15.45
C HIS A 347 -4.83 7.13 16.14
N TYR A 348 -5.62 6.07 15.99
CA TYR A 348 -7.02 6.05 16.41
C TYR A 348 -7.16 6.32 17.90
N SER A 349 -6.38 5.65 18.76
CA SER A 349 -6.44 5.88 20.22
C SER A 349 -6.18 7.35 20.57
N LYS A 350 -5.15 7.97 19.97
CA LYS A 350 -4.87 9.39 20.18
C LYS A 350 -5.98 10.28 19.64
N TRP A 351 -6.47 10.01 18.44
CA TRP A 351 -7.56 10.75 17.81
C TRP A 351 -8.85 10.66 18.64
N TYR A 352 -9.17 9.47 19.16
CA TYR A 352 -10.33 9.15 19.98
C TYR A 352 -10.23 9.80 21.36
N ASP A 353 -9.10 9.67 22.05
CA ASP A 353 -8.85 10.32 23.34
C ASP A 353 -8.94 11.86 23.23
N GLU A 354 -8.46 12.41 22.12
CA GLU A 354 -8.57 13.84 21.81
C GLU A 354 -10.01 14.26 21.47
N GLN A 355 -10.87 13.36 20.96
CA GLN A 355 -12.32 13.62 20.84
C GLN A 355 -12.98 13.59 22.22
N VAL A 356 -12.77 12.54 23.02
CA VAL A 356 -13.44 12.33 24.31
C VAL A 356 -13.09 13.47 25.29
N LYS A 357 -11.82 13.89 25.34
CA LYS A 357 -11.39 15.00 26.20
C LYS A 357 -11.93 16.38 25.77
N LYS A 358 -12.36 16.56 24.52
CA LYS A 358 -12.98 17.81 24.04
C LYS A 358 -14.51 17.79 24.08
N GLY A 359 -15.12 16.60 24.12
CA GLY A 359 -16.57 16.41 24.24
C GLY A 359 -17.09 16.28 25.68
N GLY A 360 -16.24 15.96 26.65
CA GLY A 360 -16.60 15.77 28.07
C GLY A 360 -16.57 17.02 28.95
N GLY A 361 -16.50 18.21 28.36
CA GLY A 361 -16.63 19.48 29.09
C GLY A 361 -18.03 20.06 28.95
N ARG A 362 -18.99 19.51 29.67
CA ARG A 362 -20.25 20.18 30.01
C ARG A 362 -20.53 20.00 31.48
#